data_AF-A0AAD0XSD1-F1
#
_entry.id   AF-A0AAD0XSD1-F1
#
_cell.length_a   1.000
_cell.length_b   1.000
_cell.length_c   1.000
_cell.angle_alpha   90.00
_cell.angle_beta   90.00
_cell.angle_gamma   90.00
#
_symmetry.space_group_name_H-M   'P 1'
#
loop_
_entity.id
_entity.type
_entity.pdbx_description
1 polymer ?
#
loop_
_entity_poly.entity_id
_entity_poly.type
_entity_poly.pdbx_seq_one_letter_code
_entity_poly.pdbx_strand_id
1 'polypeptide(L)'
;MLIKKTKIKILFHALILFSSVSLIAQEIANNLNQQLLAVDEWNNLNGDTIKFNKNGTLLFHEESEPVISGEVKYTVENNTLAFKFNNSSDSRLKGREYKCILKFKEHDYLPKQYIACEGKSKSVKTINFYNPNSINPPDYKYEIYGEKVVSTKRIVGTINSDVFFREKANINSKFYAFNQLSSEECMEDRLKDLKNESDISKQIKLPKGFAVEIIARTENMHNIEKWNNYWYFVSTSLGCYGRVTTTYGWVYGNFISF
;
A
#
# COMPACT_ATOMS: atom_id res chain seq x y z
N MET A 1 -38.91 51.64 -24.23
CA MET A 1 -37.44 51.43 -24.16
C MET A 1 -37.06 50.82 -22.79
N LEU A 2 -37.40 49.56 -22.51
CA LEU A 2 -37.14 48.94 -21.17
C LEU A 2 -36.65 47.48 -21.20
N ILE A 3 -36.54 46.84 -22.37
CA ILE A 3 -36.27 45.39 -22.47
C ILE A 3 -34.75 45.07 -22.49
N LYS A 4 -33.87 46.07 -22.70
CA LYS A 4 -32.41 45.83 -22.79
C LYS A 4 -31.67 45.74 -21.45
N LYS A 5 -32.16 46.36 -20.36
CA LYS A 5 -31.43 46.42 -19.08
C LYS A 5 -31.54 45.14 -18.24
N THR A 6 -32.63 44.38 -18.37
CA THR A 6 -32.88 43.16 -17.57
C THR A 6 -32.08 41.96 -18.07
N LYS A 7 -31.87 41.83 -19.40
CA LYS A 7 -31.03 40.77 -19.99
C LYS A 7 -29.56 40.88 -19.59
N ILE A 8 -29.03 42.10 -19.42
CA ILE A 8 -27.62 42.34 -19.07
C ILE A 8 -27.32 41.94 -17.62
N LYS A 9 -28.24 42.18 -16.67
CA LYS A 9 -28.06 41.78 -15.26
C LYS A 9 -28.06 40.25 -15.08
N ILE A 10 -28.89 39.53 -15.82
CA ILE A 10 -28.94 38.06 -15.81
C ILE A 10 -27.67 37.49 -16.46
N LEU A 11 -27.19 38.09 -17.55
CA LEU A 11 -25.94 37.69 -18.21
C LEU A 11 -24.72 37.89 -17.29
N PHE A 12 -24.66 38.99 -16.54
CA PHE A 12 -23.59 39.27 -15.57
C PHE A 12 -23.62 38.34 -14.36
N HIS A 13 -24.80 38.05 -13.79
CA HIS A 13 -24.89 37.08 -12.68
C HIS A 13 -24.54 35.66 -13.12
N ALA A 14 -24.96 35.26 -14.32
CA ALA A 14 -24.54 33.99 -14.91
C ALA A 14 -23.03 33.95 -15.14
N LEU A 15 -22.41 35.01 -15.70
CA LEU A 15 -20.95 35.06 -15.92
C LEU A 15 -20.15 34.95 -14.61
N ILE A 16 -20.59 35.64 -13.55
CA ILE A 16 -19.92 35.63 -12.25
C ILE A 16 -20.03 34.24 -11.60
N LEU A 17 -21.22 33.62 -11.61
CA LEU A 17 -21.43 32.25 -11.13
C LEU A 17 -20.59 31.23 -11.89
N PHE A 18 -20.51 31.33 -13.22
CA PHE A 18 -19.65 30.46 -14.03
C PHE A 18 -18.16 30.64 -13.70
N SER A 19 -17.70 31.87 -13.46
CA SER A 19 -16.30 32.16 -13.10
C SER A 19 -15.91 31.66 -11.71
N SER A 20 -16.82 31.69 -10.74
CA SER A 20 -16.55 31.16 -9.39
C SER A 20 -16.52 29.64 -9.35
N VAL A 21 -17.38 28.98 -10.14
CA VAL A 21 -17.42 27.50 -10.22
C VAL A 21 -16.16 26.96 -10.91
N SER A 22 -15.67 27.64 -11.95
CA SER A 22 -14.42 27.24 -12.62
C SER A 22 -13.19 27.44 -11.72
N LEU A 23 -13.15 28.50 -10.91
CA LEU A 23 -12.07 28.73 -9.95
C LEU A 23 -12.01 27.63 -8.88
N ILE A 24 -13.16 27.27 -8.30
CA ILE A 24 -13.25 26.22 -7.27
C ILE A 24 -12.86 24.86 -7.85
N ALA A 25 -13.31 24.53 -9.06
CA ALA A 25 -12.94 23.28 -9.73
C ALA A 25 -11.42 23.21 -10.01
N GLN A 26 -10.81 24.33 -10.40
CA GLN A 26 -9.37 24.43 -10.64
C GLN A 26 -8.56 24.26 -9.33
N GLU A 27 -9.02 24.85 -8.23
CA GLU A 27 -8.37 24.74 -6.92
C GLU A 27 -8.45 23.32 -6.36
N ILE A 28 -9.61 22.66 -6.46
CA ILE A 28 -9.80 21.26 -6.07
C ILE A 28 -8.88 20.34 -6.90
N ALA A 29 -8.81 20.55 -8.22
CA ALA A 29 -7.95 19.77 -9.09
C ALA A 29 -6.46 19.95 -8.76
N ASN A 30 -6.04 21.19 -8.47
CA ASN A 30 -4.67 21.49 -8.08
C ASN A 30 -4.29 20.84 -6.74
N ASN A 31 -5.21 20.85 -5.76
CA ASN A 31 -5.01 20.21 -4.46
C ASN A 31 -4.88 18.68 -4.58
N LEU A 32 -5.79 18.03 -5.32
CA LEU A 32 -5.69 16.58 -5.55
C LEU A 32 -4.38 16.23 -6.27
N ASN A 33 -4.00 16.99 -7.30
CA ASN A 33 -2.75 16.74 -8.02
C ASN A 33 -1.51 16.84 -7.11
N GLN A 34 -1.48 17.81 -6.19
CA GLN A 34 -0.42 17.93 -5.20
C GLN A 34 -0.39 16.72 -4.25
N GLN A 35 -1.54 16.23 -3.79
CA GLN A 35 -1.60 15.04 -2.94
C GLN A 35 -1.10 13.78 -3.66
N LEU A 36 -1.47 13.61 -4.94
CA LEU A 36 -1.00 12.47 -5.76
C LEU A 36 0.53 12.47 -5.92
N LEU A 37 1.11 13.66 -6.17
CA LEU A 37 2.55 13.85 -6.36
C LEU A 37 3.37 13.84 -5.06
N ALA A 38 2.73 14.03 -3.89
CA ALA A 38 3.41 14.02 -2.59
C ALA A 38 3.79 12.61 -2.12
N VAL A 39 3.30 11.57 -2.79
CA VAL A 39 3.57 10.17 -2.47
C VAL A 39 4.45 9.60 -3.58
N ASP A 40 5.64 9.12 -3.21
CA ASP A 40 6.64 8.63 -4.18
C ASP A 40 6.12 7.47 -5.03
N GLU A 41 5.37 6.55 -4.41
CA GLU A 41 4.73 5.42 -5.05
C GLU A 41 3.51 4.97 -4.24
N TRP A 42 2.40 4.75 -4.92
CA TRP A 42 1.19 4.15 -4.35
C TRP A 42 1.18 2.67 -4.71
N ASN A 43 0.89 1.79 -3.76
CA ASN A 43 1.03 0.34 -3.96
C ASN A 43 -0.13 -0.46 -3.38
N ASN A 44 -0.21 -1.75 -3.69
CA ASN A 44 -1.20 -2.63 -3.09
C ASN A 44 -0.60 -3.97 -2.66
N LEU A 45 -1.42 -4.79 -1.98
CA LEU A 45 -1.00 -6.08 -1.44
C LEU A 45 -0.65 -7.12 -2.52
N ASN A 46 -1.03 -6.89 -3.78
CA ASN A 46 -0.68 -7.77 -4.89
C ASN A 46 0.68 -7.41 -5.50
N GLY A 47 1.27 -6.27 -5.13
CA GLY A 47 2.50 -5.74 -5.74
C GLY A 47 2.25 -4.76 -6.88
N ASP A 48 0.99 -4.43 -7.22
CA ASP A 48 0.72 -3.41 -8.24
C ASP A 48 1.10 -2.02 -7.69
N THR A 49 1.68 -1.16 -8.54
CA THR A 49 2.04 0.21 -8.17
C THR A 49 1.60 1.25 -9.20
N ILE A 50 1.36 2.47 -8.73
CA ILE A 50 1.29 3.66 -9.57
C ILE A 50 2.18 4.77 -9.00
N LYS A 51 2.88 5.45 -9.89
CA LYS A 51 3.74 6.60 -9.56
C LYS A 51 3.41 7.79 -10.45
N PHE A 52 3.13 8.93 -9.83
CA PHE A 52 2.78 10.16 -10.54
C PHE A 52 4.04 10.99 -10.81
N ASN A 53 4.17 11.48 -12.04
CA ASN A 53 5.27 12.34 -12.47
C ASN A 53 4.82 13.79 -12.62
N LYS A 54 5.75 14.73 -12.37
CA LYS A 54 5.50 16.18 -12.47
C LYS A 54 5.12 16.66 -13.88
N ASN A 55 5.43 15.88 -14.91
CA ASN A 55 5.08 16.15 -16.31
C ASN A 55 3.63 15.77 -16.67
N GLY A 56 2.81 15.32 -15.70
CA GLY A 56 1.42 14.92 -15.92
C GLY A 56 1.25 13.49 -16.46
N THR A 57 2.28 12.64 -16.35
CA THR A 57 2.18 11.20 -16.61
C THR A 57 2.17 10.40 -15.32
N LEU A 58 1.67 9.18 -15.39
CA LEU A 58 1.87 8.17 -14.35
C LEU A 58 2.49 6.92 -14.94
N LEU A 59 3.32 6.26 -14.12
CA LEU A 59 3.81 4.92 -14.37
C LEU A 59 2.86 3.94 -13.68
N PHE A 60 2.43 2.92 -14.41
CA PHE A 60 1.62 1.83 -13.91
C PHE A 60 2.45 0.54 -13.95
N HIS A 61 2.43 -0.20 -12.85
CA HIS A 61 3.01 -1.53 -12.70
C HIS A 61 1.92 -2.45 -12.18
N GLU A 62 1.71 -3.57 -12.86
CA GLU A 62 0.88 -4.67 -12.40
C GLU A 62 1.79 -5.89 -12.22
N GLU A 63 1.79 -6.41 -11.00
CA GLU A 63 2.58 -7.57 -10.64
C GLU A 63 1.95 -8.80 -11.30
N SER A 64 2.69 -9.39 -12.23
CA SER A 64 2.27 -10.53 -13.04
C SER A 64 3.48 -11.17 -13.69
N GLU A 65 3.29 -12.32 -14.36
CA GLU A 65 4.35 -12.95 -15.14
C GLU A 65 3.95 -13.14 -16.61
N PRO A 66 4.60 -12.45 -17.56
CA PRO A 66 5.56 -11.36 -17.35
C PRO A 66 4.88 -10.12 -16.76
N VAL A 67 5.63 -9.27 -16.07
CA VAL A 67 5.17 -8.00 -15.49
C VAL A 67 4.47 -7.16 -16.55
N ILE A 68 3.37 -6.51 -16.18
CA ILE A 68 2.64 -5.56 -17.04
C ILE A 68 3.00 -4.16 -16.59
N SER A 69 3.56 -3.33 -17.49
CA SER A 69 3.85 -1.95 -17.15
C SER A 69 3.65 -0.98 -18.32
N GLY A 70 3.44 0.28 -18.00
CA GLY A 70 3.27 1.33 -19.00
C GLY A 70 3.20 2.74 -18.40
N GLU A 71 3.62 3.72 -19.18
CA GLU A 71 3.48 5.14 -18.85
C GLU A 71 2.29 5.74 -19.61
N VAL A 72 1.51 6.60 -18.93
CA VAL A 72 0.30 7.20 -19.52
C VAL A 72 0.06 8.59 -18.96
N LYS A 73 -0.49 9.50 -19.78
CA LYS A 73 -0.99 10.79 -19.29
C LYS A 73 -2.24 10.59 -18.46
N TYR A 74 -2.34 11.32 -17.36
CA TYR A 74 -3.54 11.36 -16.54
C TYR A 74 -4.16 12.76 -16.54
N THR A 75 -5.45 12.81 -16.24
CA THR A 75 -6.18 14.06 -16.04
C THR A 75 -6.82 14.06 -14.66
N VAL A 76 -6.93 15.25 -14.08
CA VAL A 76 -7.64 15.48 -12.81
C VAL A 76 -8.72 16.51 -13.07
N GLU A 77 -9.98 16.09 -12.92
CA GLU A 77 -11.16 16.96 -13.08
C GLU A 77 -12.19 16.59 -12.02
N ASN A 78 -12.79 17.59 -11.36
CA ASN A 78 -13.84 17.38 -10.36
C ASN A 78 -13.49 16.31 -9.30
N ASN A 79 -12.29 16.40 -8.72
CA ASN A 79 -11.76 15.45 -7.73
C ASN A 79 -11.68 13.99 -8.22
N THR A 80 -11.66 13.79 -9.53
CA THR A 80 -11.54 12.49 -10.18
C THR A 80 -10.25 12.45 -10.99
N LEU A 81 -9.46 11.40 -10.78
CA LEU A 81 -8.32 11.05 -11.61
C LEU A 81 -8.79 10.13 -12.75
N ALA A 82 -8.36 10.37 -13.97
CA ALA A 82 -8.64 9.47 -15.09
C ALA A 82 -7.39 9.25 -15.96
N PHE A 83 -7.22 8.04 -16.46
CA PHE A 83 -6.15 7.72 -17.41
C PHE A 83 -6.55 6.57 -18.34
N LYS A 84 -6.03 6.61 -19.56
CA LYS A 84 -6.34 5.63 -20.61
C LYS A 84 -5.10 5.30 -21.44
N PHE A 85 -4.80 4.01 -21.54
CA PHE A 85 -3.67 3.50 -22.32
C PHE A 85 -4.05 3.39 -23.80
N ASN A 86 -4.00 4.50 -24.53
CA ASN A 86 -4.27 4.49 -25.97
C ASN A 86 -3.17 3.76 -26.75
N ASN A 87 -1.91 4.13 -26.50
CA ASN A 87 -0.73 3.60 -27.17
C ASN A 87 0.28 3.10 -26.13
N SER A 88 0.07 1.88 -25.63
CA SER A 88 1.02 1.21 -24.73
C SER A 88 1.94 0.27 -25.53
N SER A 89 3.20 0.18 -25.13
CA SER A 89 4.14 -0.85 -25.63
C SER A 89 3.64 -2.24 -25.24
N ASP A 90 3.19 -2.41 -23.99
CA ASP A 90 2.50 -3.62 -23.55
C ASP A 90 1.09 -3.67 -24.16
N SER A 91 0.86 -4.65 -25.02
CA SER A 91 -0.42 -4.84 -25.72
C SER A 91 -1.58 -5.14 -24.77
N ARG A 92 -1.31 -5.70 -23.59
CA ARG A 92 -2.32 -6.05 -22.57
C ARG A 92 -2.93 -4.82 -21.92
N LEU A 93 -2.23 -3.68 -21.95
CA LEU A 93 -2.73 -2.41 -21.44
C LEU A 93 -3.55 -1.62 -22.47
N LYS A 94 -3.41 -1.89 -23.77
CA LYS A 94 -4.07 -1.09 -24.82
C LYS A 94 -5.59 -1.07 -24.63
N GLY A 95 -6.16 0.13 -24.60
CA GLY A 95 -7.58 0.37 -24.41
C GLY A 95 -8.06 0.30 -22.96
N ARG A 96 -7.23 -0.10 -21.99
CA ARG A 96 -7.59 -0.03 -20.57
C ARG A 96 -7.77 1.43 -20.15
N GLU A 97 -8.86 1.69 -19.45
CA GLU A 97 -9.24 3.01 -18.98
C GLU A 97 -9.73 2.92 -17.54
N TYR A 98 -9.19 3.81 -16.70
CA TYR A 98 -9.51 3.88 -15.28
C TYR A 98 -10.08 5.24 -14.92
N LYS A 99 -11.10 5.21 -14.07
CA LYS A 99 -11.61 6.38 -13.36
C LYS A 99 -11.38 6.14 -11.87
N CYS A 100 -10.67 7.05 -11.23
CA CYS A 100 -10.23 6.88 -9.86
C CYS A 100 -10.63 8.04 -8.97
N ILE A 101 -10.80 7.74 -7.69
CA ILE A 101 -11.09 8.73 -6.65
C ILE A 101 -10.22 8.47 -5.42
N LEU A 102 -9.72 9.54 -4.83
CA LEU A 102 -8.99 9.47 -3.58
C LEU A 102 -9.99 9.23 -2.44
N LYS A 103 -9.72 8.21 -1.63
CA LYS A 103 -10.55 7.78 -0.51
C LYS A 103 -9.71 7.65 0.75
N PHE A 104 -10.43 7.60 1.87
CA PHE A 104 -9.87 7.38 3.18
C PHE A 104 -10.70 6.33 3.91
N LYS A 105 -10.03 5.41 4.61
CA LYS A 105 -10.62 4.39 5.45
C LYS A 105 -9.81 4.31 6.73
N GLU A 106 -10.43 4.60 7.88
CA GLU A 106 -9.76 4.41 9.16
C GLU A 106 -9.35 2.95 9.34
N HIS A 107 -8.12 2.76 9.79
CA HIS A 107 -7.55 1.46 10.12
C HIS A 107 -6.39 1.64 11.10
N ASP A 108 -6.25 0.71 12.04
CA ASP A 108 -5.26 0.81 13.11
C ASP A 108 -3.80 0.61 12.66
N TYR A 109 -3.56 -0.27 11.68
CA TYR A 109 -2.20 -0.56 11.23
C TYR A 109 -2.00 -0.63 9.71
N LEU A 110 -3.08 -0.59 8.91
CA LEU A 110 -2.99 -0.52 7.45
C LEU A 110 -3.03 0.94 6.97
N PRO A 111 -2.52 1.21 5.75
CA PRO A 111 -2.69 2.51 5.11
C PRO A 111 -4.15 2.98 5.09
N LYS A 112 -4.38 4.22 5.53
CA LYS A 112 -5.71 4.82 5.62
C LYS A 112 -6.14 5.50 4.32
N GLN A 113 -5.22 6.15 3.63
CA GLN A 113 -5.47 6.84 2.36
C GLN A 113 -5.19 5.91 1.18
N TYR A 114 -6.08 5.93 0.18
CA TYR A 114 -5.94 5.11 -1.02
C TYR A 114 -6.67 5.72 -2.22
N ILE A 115 -6.19 5.41 -3.42
CA ILE A 115 -6.81 5.72 -4.70
C ILE A 115 -7.63 4.51 -5.12
N ALA A 116 -8.95 4.66 -5.19
CA ALA A 116 -9.85 3.63 -5.68
C ALA A 116 -10.06 3.82 -7.18
N CYS A 117 -9.58 2.89 -8.00
CA CYS A 117 -9.67 2.92 -9.46
C CYS A 117 -10.65 1.89 -9.99
N GLU A 118 -11.68 2.36 -10.68
CA GLU A 118 -12.66 1.53 -11.37
C GLU A 118 -12.32 1.46 -12.86
N GLY A 119 -12.24 0.24 -13.40
CA GLY A 119 -12.11 0.02 -14.83
C GLY A 119 -13.40 0.37 -15.57
N LYS A 120 -13.32 1.09 -16.69
CA LYS A 120 -14.52 1.49 -17.46
C LYS A 120 -15.24 0.32 -18.14
N SER A 121 -14.58 -0.80 -18.37
CA SER A 121 -15.17 -2.02 -18.92
C SER A 121 -15.12 -3.16 -17.91
N LYS A 122 -16.07 -4.10 -18.00
CA LYS A 122 -16.11 -5.29 -17.12
C LYS A 122 -14.85 -6.16 -17.20
N SER A 123 -14.09 -6.05 -18.28
CA SER A 123 -12.83 -6.76 -18.49
C SER A 123 -11.64 -6.12 -17.77
N VAL A 124 -11.77 -4.89 -17.26
CA VAL A 124 -10.70 -4.18 -16.54
C VAL A 124 -10.97 -4.29 -15.05
N LYS A 125 -10.01 -4.87 -14.32
CA LYS A 125 -10.10 -5.07 -12.88
C LYS A 125 -10.22 -3.73 -12.13
N THR A 126 -11.00 -3.72 -11.05
CA THR A 126 -10.96 -2.62 -10.08
C THR A 126 -9.69 -2.79 -9.24
N ILE A 127 -8.98 -1.70 -8.98
CA ILE A 127 -7.71 -1.72 -8.25
C ILE A 127 -7.71 -0.59 -7.23
N ASN A 128 -7.24 -0.88 -6.02
CA ASN A 128 -6.98 0.15 -5.02
C ASN A 128 -5.47 0.27 -4.81
N PHE A 129 -4.94 1.49 -4.88
CA PHE A 129 -3.54 1.80 -4.58
C PHE A 129 -3.47 2.62 -3.31
N TYR A 130 -2.73 2.15 -2.32
CA TYR A 130 -2.65 2.73 -0.99
C TYR A 130 -1.43 3.64 -0.88
N ASN A 131 -1.57 4.71 -0.09
CA ASN A 131 -0.42 5.53 0.31
C ASN A 131 0.30 4.81 1.46
N PRO A 132 1.51 4.23 1.24
CA PRO A 132 2.21 3.48 2.28
C PRO A 132 2.55 4.33 3.51
N ASN A 133 2.64 5.66 3.35
CA ASN A 133 2.95 6.60 4.43
C ASN A 133 1.71 7.06 5.22
N SER A 134 0.50 6.72 4.77
CA SER A 134 -0.74 7.10 5.44
C SER A 134 -1.09 6.15 6.59
N ILE A 135 -0.16 5.99 7.53
CA ILE A 135 -0.27 5.10 8.69
C ILE A 135 -0.24 5.91 9.99
N ASN A 136 -0.55 5.26 11.11
CA ASN A 136 -0.43 5.91 12.40
C ASN A 136 1.03 6.36 12.68
N PRO A 137 1.24 7.53 13.29
CA PRO A 137 2.58 8.01 13.64
C PRO A 137 3.20 7.14 14.75
N PRO A 138 4.52 7.25 14.99
CA PRO A 138 5.16 6.59 16.11
C PRO A 138 4.44 6.95 17.43
N ASP A 139 4.48 6.03 18.39
CA ASP A 139 3.90 6.18 19.72
C ASP A 139 2.36 6.23 19.78
N TYR A 140 1.67 6.17 18.63
CA TYR A 140 0.21 6.02 18.60
C TYR A 140 -0.20 4.67 19.20
N LYS A 141 -1.14 4.69 20.14
CA LYS A 141 -1.63 3.51 20.86
C LYS A 141 -2.93 2.98 20.27
N TYR A 142 -3.01 1.67 20.11
CA TYR A 142 -4.18 0.97 19.57
C TYR A 142 -4.14 -0.51 19.95
N GLU A 143 -5.08 -1.29 19.41
CA GLU A 143 -5.19 -2.72 19.68
C GLU A 143 -5.01 -3.57 18.42
N ILE A 144 -4.28 -4.68 18.53
CA ILE A 144 -4.19 -5.70 17.48
C ILE A 144 -4.60 -7.03 18.09
N TYR A 145 -5.74 -7.56 17.65
CA TYR A 145 -6.26 -8.87 18.08
C TYR A 145 -6.32 -9.06 19.61
N GLY A 146 -6.73 -8.04 20.38
CA GLY A 146 -6.75 -8.11 21.84
C GLY A 146 -5.51 -7.51 22.53
N GLU A 147 -4.41 -7.30 21.80
CA GLU A 147 -3.14 -6.87 22.36
C GLU A 147 -2.98 -5.35 22.27
N LYS A 148 -2.66 -4.70 23.39
CA LYS A 148 -2.38 -3.26 23.42
C LYS A 148 -1.00 -2.99 22.85
N VAL A 149 -0.94 -2.14 21.84
CA VAL A 149 0.28 -1.88 21.08
C VAL A 149 0.57 -0.40 20.91
N VAL A 150 1.80 -0.15 20.51
CA VAL A 150 2.35 1.16 20.16
C VAL A 150 2.91 1.08 18.75
N SER A 151 2.49 2.00 17.87
CA SER A 151 2.99 2.06 16.50
C SER A 151 4.48 2.37 16.44
N THR A 152 5.19 1.71 15.53
CA THR A 152 6.59 1.99 15.18
C THR A 152 6.72 2.77 13.88
N LYS A 153 5.61 3.14 13.22
CA LYS A 153 5.60 3.77 11.90
C LYS A 153 6.35 2.95 10.82
N ARG A 154 6.18 1.63 10.84
CA ARG A 154 6.69 0.70 9.80
C ARG A 154 8.19 0.83 9.55
N ILE A 155 9.00 0.48 10.54
CA ILE A 155 10.46 0.36 10.37
C ILE A 155 10.82 -1.04 9.86
N VAL A 156 11.90 -1.16 9.10
CA VAL A 156 12.41 -2.47 8.66
C VAL A 156 13.33 -3.03 9.74
N GLY A 157 13.20 -4.32 10.03
CA GLY A 157 14.13 -5.07 10.88
C GLY A 157 14.58 -6.37 10.22
N THR A 158 15.57 -7.02 10.83
CA THR A 158 16.11 -8.28 10.35
C THR A 158 16.12 -9.32 11.46
N ILE A 159 15.67 -10.54 11.14
CA ILE A 159 15.70 -11.66 12.06
C ILE A 159 17.16 -12.04 12.36
N ASN A 160 17.56 -12.05 13.63
CA ASN A 160 18.95 -12.28 14.02
C ASN A 160 19.26 -13.75 14.37
N SER A 161 18.24 -14.59 14.51
CA SER A 161 18.32 -16.04 14.69
C SER A 161 17.00 -16.70 14.31
N ASP A 162 17.03 -17.99 13.95
CA ASP A 162 15.83 -18.73 13.57
C ASP A 162 14.72 -18.68 14.64
N VAL A 163 13.57 -18.10 14.27
CA VAL A 163 12.48 -17.79 15.22
C VAL A 163 11.11 -18.20 14.68
N PHE A 164 10.22 -18.59 15.59
CA PHE A 164 8.82 -18.83 15.23
C PHE A 164 8.08 -17.51 14.98
N PHE A 165 7.34 -17.45 13.86
CA PHE A 165 6.46 -16.34 13.51
C PHE A 165 5.05 -16.64 13.98
N ARG A 166 4.53 -15.87 14.93
CA ARG A 166 3.40 -16.31 15.76
C ARG A 166 2.10 -15.58 15.48
N GLU A 167 0.97 -16.26 15.64
CA GLU A 167 -0.36 -15.64 15.51
C GLU A 167 -0.66 -14.64 16.65
N LYS A 168 -0.08 -14.85 17.83
CA LYS A 168 -0.26 -13.98 19.01
C LYS A 168 1.08 -13.70 19.68
N ALA A 169 1.14 -12.64 20.49
CA ALA A 169 2.27 -12.26 21.34
C ALA A 169 2.49 -13.25 22.53
N ASN A 170 2.62 -14.54 22.23
CA ASN A 170 2.68 -15.62 23.21
C ASN A 170 3.49 -16.81 22.67
N ILE A 171 4.43 -17.33 23.46
CA ILE A 171 5.30 -18.47 23.08
C ILE A 171 4.55 -19.79 22.81
N ASN A 172 3.32 -19.92 23.29
CA ASN A 172 2.49 -21.11 23.14
C ASN A 172 1.42 -20.94 22.05
N SER A 173 1.37 -19.79 21.36
CA SER A 173 0.44 -19.64 20.25
C SER A 173 0.87 -20.48 19.04
N LYS A 174 -0.09 -20.73 18.14
CA LYS A 174 0.20 -21.19 16.79
C LYS A 174 1.20 -20.26 16.10
N PHE A 175 1.87 -20.82 15.10
CA PHE A 175 2.83 -20.12 14.27
C PHE A 175 2.50 -20.31 12.79
N TYR A 176 2.91 -19.35 11.97
CA TYR A 176 2.96 -19.45 10.54
C TYR A 176 4.28 -20.11 10.16
N ALA A 177 4.23 -21.28 9.52
CA ALA A 177 5.42 -21.97 9.07
C ALA A 177 6.04 -21.21 7.89
N PHE A 178 7.36 -20.97 7.94
CA PHE A 178 8.09 -20.25 6.90
C PHE A 178 7.86 -20.84 5.52
N ASN A 179 7.97 -22.17 5.38
CA ASN A 179 7.72 -22.89 4.13
C ASN A 179 6.26 -22.83 3.62
N GLN A 180 5.34 -22.22 4.35
CA GLN A 180 3.95 -22.00 3.96
C GLN A 180 3.61 -20.51 3.76
N LEU A 181 4.59 -19.61 3.88
CA LEU A 181 4.37 -18.18 3.65
C LEU A 181 4.21 -17.84 2.16
N SER A 182 4.68 -18.71 1.27
CA SER A 182 4.52 -18.62 -0.19
C SER A 182 4.58 -20.02 -0.80
N SER A 183 4.71 -20.13 -2.14
CA SER A 183 4.99 -21.41 -2.80
C SER A 183 6.36 -21.96 -2.41
N GLU A 184 6.50 -23.28 -2.42
CA GLU A 184 7.74 -23.98 -2.07
C GLU A 184 8.95 -23.45 -2.85
N GLU A 185 8.84 -23.36 -4.17
CA GLU A 185 9.90 -22.84 -5.06
C GLU A 185 10.38 -21.44 -4.67
N CYS A 186 9.45 -20.53 -4.39
CA CYS A 186 9.79 -19.17 -3.98
C CYS A 186 10.41 -19.14 -2.58
N MET A 187 9.99 -20.02 -1.67
CA MET A 187 10.60 -20.12 -0.36
C MET A 187 12.02 -20.71 -0.43
N GLU A 188 12.28 -21.67 -1.33
CA GLU A 188 13.62 -22.18 -1.61
C GLU A 188 14.55 -21.08 -2.12
N ASP A 189 14.08 -20.27 -3.07
CA ASP A 189 14.87 -19.16 -3.59
C ASP A 189 15.19 -18.13 -2.52
N ARG A 190 14.25 -17.86 -1.60
CA ARG A 190 14.54 -17.02 -0.42
C ARG A 190 15.57 -17.62 0.52
N LEU A 191 15.61 -18.94 0.68
CA LEU A 191 16.69 -19.57 1.47
C LEU A 191 18.04 -19.44 0.76
N LYS A 192 18.08 -19.61 -0.56
CA LYS A 192 19.31 -19.40 -1.36
C LYS A 192 19.80 -17.95 -1.26
N ASP A 193 18.91 -16.96 -1.37
CA ASP A 193 19.23 -15.53 -1.18
C ASP A 193 19.89 -15.27 0.19
N LEU A 194 19.40 -15.96 1.22
CA LEU A 194 19.93 -15.89 2.58
C LEU A 194 21.16 -16.77 2.82
N LYS A 195 21.66 -17.46 1.79
CA LYS A 195 22.76 -18.43 1.87
C LYS A 195 22.49 -19.52 2.93
N ASN A 196 21.22 -19.91 3.04
CA ASN A 196 20.77 -20.94 3.94
C ASN A 196 20.51 -22.22 3.14
N GLU A 197 21.28 -23.27 3.44
CA GLU A 197 21.21 -24.57 2.74
C GLU A 197 20.18 -25.53 3.38
N SER A 198 19.30 -25.02 4.23
CA SER A 198 18.26 -25.83 4.89
C SER A 198 17.25 -26.37 3.87
N ASP A 199 16.85 -27.63 4.11
CA ASP A 199 15.75 -28.29 3.40
C ASP A 199 14.43 -27.53 3.63
N ILE A 200 13.84 -26.98 2.56
CA ILE A 200 12.63 -26.15 2.64
C ILE A 200 11.46 -26.88 3.28
N SER A 201 11.35 -28.20 3.07
CA SER A 201 10.28 -29.02 3.65
C SER A 201 10.31 -29.03 5.18
N LYS A 202 11.47 -28.72 5.78
CA LYS A 202 11.71 -28.69 7.22
C LYS A 202 11.86 -27.28 7.79
N GLN A 203 11.99 -26.26 6.94
CA GLN A 203 12.17 -24.88 7.39
C GLN A 203 10.85 -24.27 7.84
N ILE A 204 10.57 -24.40 9.13
CA ILE A 204 9.34 -23.89 9.77
C ILE A 204 9.53 -22.48 10.34
N LYS A 205 10.74 -22.15 10.80
CA LYS A 205 11.04 -20.86 11.43
C LYS A 205 11.45 -19.82 10.40
N LEU A 206 11.19 -18.53 10.68
CA LEU A 206 11.81 -17.46 9.92
C LEU A 206 13.33 -17.58 10.08
N PRO A 207 14.09 -17.73 8.99
CA PRO A 207 15.53 -17.92 9.07
C PRO A 207 16.24 -16.64 9.49
N LYS A 208 17.42 -16.78 10.10
CA LYS A 208 18.34 -15.66 10.30
C LYS A 208 18.60 -14.91 8.99
N GLY A 209 18.63 -13.58 9.06
CA GLY A 209 18.82 -12.69 7.92
C GLY A 209 17.52 -12.30 7.22
N PHE A 210 16.39 -12.94 7.54
CA PHE A 210 15.10 -12.62 6.92
C PHE A 210 14.63 -11.21 7.32
N ALA A 211 14.30 -10.38 6.34
CA ALA A 211 13.80 -9.03 6.57
C ALA A 211 12.30 -9.03 6.90
N VAL A 212 11.90 -8.19 7.84
CA VAL A 212 10.50 -8.01 8.23
C VAL A 212 10.17 -6.52 8.36
N GLU A 213 8.93 -6.15 8.03
CA GLU A 213 8.43 -4.81 8.35
C GLU A 213 7.80 -4.83 9.74
N ILE A 214 8.25 -3.96 10.63
CA ILE A 214 7.81 -3.85 12.01
C ILE A 214 6.75 -2.77 12.10
N ILE A 215 5.52 -3.18 12.37
CA ILE A 215 4.33 -2.32 12.35
C ILE A 215 4.07 -1.71 13.73
N ALA A 216 4.23 -2.52 14.78
CA ALA A 216 3.96 -2.13 16.16
C ALA A 216 4.77 -2.99 17.14
N ARG A 217 4.77 -2.57 18.40
CA ARG A 217 5.22 -3.39 19.53
C ARG A 217 4.16 -3.42 20.62
N THR A 218 4.19 -4.42 21.49
CA THR A 218 3.38 -4.42 22.71
C THR A 218 3.65 -3.16 23.54
N GLU A 219 2.63 -2.68 24.23
CA GLU A 219 2.75 -1.52 25.12
C GLU A 219 3.75 -1.80 26.25
N ASN A 220 3.70 -3.01 26.81
CA ASN A 220 4.57 -3.45 27.89
C ASN A 220 5.56 -4.52 27.41
N MET A 221 6.69 -4.64 28.12
CA MET A 221 7.61 -5.76 27.92
C MET A 221 7.07 -7.04 28.57
N HIS A 222 7.44 -8.18 28.01
CA HIS A 222 7.08 -9.51 28.50
C HIS A 222 8.35 -10.24 28.89
N ASN A 223 8.32 -10.90 30.05
CA ASN A 223 9.39 -11.80 30.47
C ASN A 223 9.19 -13.17 29.83
N ILE A 224 10.21 -13.64 29.10
CA ILE A 224 10.25 -14.99 28.53
C ILE A 224 11.60 -15.59 28.90
N GLU A 225 11.56 -16.63 29.73
CA GLU A 225 12.76 -17.26 30.30
C GLU A 225 13.68 -16.21 30.96
N LYS A 226 14.82 -15.91 30.32
CA LYS A 226 15.83 -14.95 30.80
C LYS A 226 15.74 -13.57 30.14
N TRP A 227 14.82 -13.39 29.19
CA TRP A 227 14.70 -12.16 28.41
C TRP A 227 13.53 -11.31 28.90
N ASN A 228 13.72 -10.00 28.84
CA ASN A 228 12.69 -9.01 29.10
C ASN A 228 12.66 -8.01 27.94
N ASN A 229 11.64 -8.11 27.08
CA ASN A 229 11.56 -7.35 25.84
C ASN A 229 10.11 -7.30 25.34
N TYR A 230 9.85 -6.47 24.34
CA TYR A 230 8.55 -6.37 23.69
C TYR A 230 8.32 -7.52 22.71
N TRP A 231 7.04 -7.81 22.44
CA TRP A 231 6.66 -8.49 21.21
C TRP A 231 6.45 -7.46 20.11
N TYR A 232 6.88 -7.78 18.90
CA TYR A 232 6.72 -6.93 17.74
C TYR A 232 5.72 -7.57 16.77
N PHE A 233 4.72 -6.79 16.38
CA PHE A 233 3.82 -7.16 15.30
C PHE A 233 4.50 -6.78 13.98
N VAL A 234 4.74 -7.78 13.15
CA VAL A 234 5.51 -7.66 11.91
C VAL A 234 4.73 -8.21 10.73
N SER A 235 5.07 -7.75 9.54
CA SER A 235 4.62 -8.35 8.28
C SER A 235 5.79 -8.88 7.45
N THR A 236 5.51 -9.97 6.75
CA THR A 236 6.38 -10.57 5.73
C THR A 236 5.67 -10.47 4.38
N SER A 237 6.29 -9.80 3.41
CA SER A 237 5.75 -9.68 2.04
C SER A 237 6.66 -10.42 1.07
N LEU A 238 6.14 -11.46 0.44
CA LEU A 238 6.90 -12.37 -0.42
C LEU A 238 6.31 -12.36 -1.83
N GLY A 239 7.07 -11.80 -2.77
CA GLY A 239 6.80 -11.91 -4.21
C GLY A 239 7.17 -13.29 -4.73
N CYS A 240 6.32 -13.83 -5.60
CA CYS A 240 6.45 -15.15 -6.20
C CYS A 240 5.67 -15.20 -7.53
N TYR A 241 6.38 -15.30 -8.65
CA TYR A 241 5.82 -15.49 -9.99
C TYR A 241 4.58 -14.63 -10.29
N GLY A 242 4.73 -13.30 -10.13
CA GLY A 242 3.64 -12.35 -10.38
C GLY A 242 2.55 -12.31 -9.31
N ARG A 243 2.82 -12.79 -8.10
CA ARG A 243 1.93 -12.69 -6.94
C ARG A 243 2.71 -12.30 -5.69
N VAL A 244 2.16 -11.40 -4.89
CA VAL A 244 2.68 -11.10 -3.55
C VAL A 244 1.78 -11.72 -2.49
N THR A 245 2.39 -12.42 -1.53
CA THR A 245 1.73 -12.92 -0.32
C THR A 245 2.23 -12.13 0.87
N THR A 246 1.30 -11.49 1.61
CA THR A 246 1.61 -10.78 2.85
C THR A 246 1.03 -11.52 4.04
N THR A 247 1.87 -11.86 5.02
CA THR A 247 1.46 -12.48 6.28
C THR A 247 1.82 -11.57 7.45
N TYR A 248 0.92 -11.47 8.43
CA TYR A 248 1.09 -10.65 9.63
C TYR A 248 1.15 -11.53 10.87
N GLY A 249 2.00 -11.20 11.82
CA GLY A 249 2.15 -11.97 13.05
C GLY A 249 3.15 -11.36 14.01
N TRP A 250 3.61 -12.14 14.96
CA TRP A 250 4.39 -11.68 16.09
C TRP A 250 5.75 -12.35 16.16
N VAL A 251 6.78 -11.55 16.44
CA VAL A 251 8.13 -12.00 16.74
C VAL A 251 8.58 -11.33 18.02
N TYR A 252 9.24 -12.09 18.91
CA TYR A 252 9.73 -11.55 20.16
C TYR A 252 11.00 -10.72 19.93
N GLY A 253 11.11 -9.57 20.59
CA GLY A 253 12.09 -8.53 20.27
C GLY A 253 13.54 -8.93 20.33
N ASN A 254 13.89 -9.93 21.15
CA ASN A 254 15.27 -10.44 21.21
C ASN A 254 15.76 -11.03 19.89
N PHE A 255 14.85 -11.39 18.99
CA PHE A 255 15.16 -12.04 17.72
C PHE A 255 15.15 -11.07 16.53
N ILE A 256 15.05 -9.76 16.78
CA ILE A 256 15.01 -8.72 15.75
C ILE A 256 16.18 -7.75 15.97
N SER A 257 16.93 -7.48 14.91
CA SER A 257 17.86 -6.36 14.81
C SER A 257 17.18 -5.20 14.09
N PHE A 258 17.37 -3.98 14.60
CA PHE A 258 16.86 -2.72 14.07
C PHE A 258 17.97 -1.93 13.38
#